data_AF-A0A817V4D3-F1
#
_entry.id   AF-A0A817V4D3-F1
#
_cell.length_a   1.000
_cell.length_b   1.000
_cell.length_c   1.000
_cell.angle_alpha   90.00
_cell.angle_beta   90.00
_cell.angle_gamma   90.00
#
_symmetry.space_group_name_H-M   'P 1'
#
loop_
_entity.id
_entity.type
_entity.pdbx_description
1 polymer ?
#
loop_
_entity_poly.entity_id
_entity_poly.type
_entity_poly.pdbx_seq_one_letter_code
_entity_poly.pdbx_strand_id
1 'polypeptide(L)'
;MSIIHHHQIISNLLRDGVSHAMIKILEEQRINDDDLQTIDRDDIEHLFKNDYGFTFRDRKRFWNAIQKVQQKNTNNNVIYIETEDESPDIYEVNNMESSNYHLREQYIPLPSSSNIPSSVRIYNHSSTDVQNPTFGENSSSNTGDSLKKIAVALPIYDAFMEDSQPKTSANFEFKYPLELPRFSQKVMTALETDNIDSQWKTLINELVQWISSKKSSPLVRRECQLIGETLFKKYPCIGKNGYRPWSRLCRCITRGLRKERTRKDSSHR
;
A
#
# COMPACT_ATOMS: atom_id res chain seq x y z
N MET A 1 -2.52 -5.65 -23.75
CA MET A 1 -3.46 -5.01 -22.79
C MET A 1 -2.90 -3.79 -22.05
N SER A 2 -1.59 -3.46 -22.11
CA SER A 2 -0.99 -2.40 -21.27
C SER A 2 -1.30 -0.94 -21.68
N ILE A 3 -1.45 -0.64 -22.98
CA ILE A 3 -1.59 0.77 -23.46
C ILE A 3 -2.95 1.38 -23.09
N ILE A 4 -4.03 0.60 -23.20
CA ILE A 4 -5.40 1.08 -22.95
C ILE A 4 -5.60 1.44 -21.46
N HIS A 5 -5.02 0.62 -20.57
CA HIS A 5 -5.12 0.82 -19.13
C HIS A 5 -4.36 2.08 -18.67
N HIS A 6 -3.18 2.33 -19.25
CA HIS A 6 -2.37 3.52 -18.94
C HIS A 6 -3.08 4.83 -19.30
N HIS A 7 -3.71 4.88 -20.49
CA HIS A 7 -4.50 6.03 -20.89
C HIS A 7 -5.69 6.28 -19.96
N GLN A 8 -6.32 5.23 -19.43
CA GLN A 8 -7.43 5.36 -18.49
C GLN A 8 -6.98 5.95 -17.15
N ILE A 9 -5.81 5.54 -16.63
CA ILE A 9 -5.25 6.10 -15.40
C ILE A 9 -4.92 7.59 -15.60
N ILE A 10 -4.25 7.96 -16.69
CA ILE A 10 -3.94 9.36 -17.00
C ILE A 10 -5.22 10.20 -17.11
N SER A 11 -6.23 9.71 -17.81
CA SER A 11 -7.53 10.37 -17.95
C SER A 11 -8.21 10.62 -16.59
N ASN A 12 -8.15 9.63 -15.69
CA ASN A 12 -8.67 9.76 -14.33
C ASN A 12 -7.90 10.81 -13.52
N LEU A 13 -6.57 10.84 -13.60
CA LEU A 13 -5.75 11.83 -12.91
C LEU A 13 -6.08 13.26 -13.37
N LEU A 14 -6.22 13.47 -14.69
CA LEU A 14 -6.63 14.75 -15.25
C LEU A 14 -8.03 15.16 -14.77
N ARG A 15 -8.98 14.21 -14.73
CA ARG A 15 -10.34 14.44 -14.22
C ARG A 15 -10.35 14.85 -12.74
N ASP A 16 -9.42 14.32 -11.95
CA ASP A 16 -9.21 14.68 -10.54
C ASP A 16 -8.45 16.00 -10.34
N GLY A 17 -8.14 16.73 -11.43
CA GLY A 17 -7.50 18.04 -11.38
C GLY A 17 -5.99 18.00 -11.18
N VAL A 18 -5.35 16.87 -11.53
CA VAL A 18 -3.89 16.81 -11.68
C VAL A 18 -3.48 17.61 -12.91
N SER A 19 -2.44 18.43 -12.79
CA SER A 19 -2.00 19.27 -13.91
C SER A 19 -1.37 18.46 -15.04
N HIS A 20 -1.55 18.90 -16.29
CA HIS A 20 -0.89 18.29 -17.46
C HIS A 20 0.63 18.26 -17.34
N ALA A 21 1.24 19.25 -16.67
CA ALA A 21 2.67 19.28 -16.45
C ALA A 21 3.16 18.13 -15.55
N MET A 22 2.38 17.75 -14.54
CA MET A 22 2.71 16.59 -13.70
C MET A 22 2.58 15.28 -14.50
N ILE A 23 1.55 15.15 -15.34
CA ILE A 23 1.40 13.99 -16.23
C ILE A 23 2.59 13.87 -17.19
N LYS A 24 3.00 14.98 -17.80
CA LYS A 24 4.15 15.02 -18.70
C LYS A 24 5.43 14.52 -18.01
N ILE A 25 5.64 14.84 -16.74
CA ILE A 25 6.79 14.34 -15.97
C ILE A 25 6.70 12.82 -15.76
N LEU A 26 5.51 12.25 -15.55
CA LEU A 26 5.37 10.80 -15.46
C LEU A 26 5.78 10.13 -16.78
N GLU A 27 5.36 10.68 -17.91
CA GLU A 27 5.72 10.21 -19.25
C GLU A 27 7.23 10.36 -19.52
N GLU A 28 7.81 11.52 -19.21
CA GLU A 28 9.25 11.81 -19.36
C GLU A 28 10.11 10.87 -18.49
N GLN A 29 9.66 10.56 -17.27
CA GLN A 29 10.32 9.62 -16.35
C GLN A 29 9.98 8.14 -16.62
N ARG A 30 9.17 7.88 -17.66
CA ARG A 30 8.69 6.55 -18.07
C ARG A 30 8.05 5.75 -16.93
N ILE A 31 7.26 6.42 -16.10
CA ILE A 31 6.55 5.81 -14.98
C ILE A 31 5.33 5.10 -15.53
N ASN A 32 5.30 3.77 -15.39
CA ASN A 32 4.20 2.95 -15.87
C ASN A 32 3.11 2.76 -14.79
N ASP A 33 2.05 2.03 -15.13
CA ASP A 33 0.92 1.78 -14.23
C ASP A 33 1.32 1.05 -12.94
N ASP A 34 2.23 0.08 -13.04
CA ASP A 34 2.69 -0.71 -11.89
C ASP A 34 3.51 0.16 -10.93
N ASP A 35 4.29 1.09 -11.47
CA ASP A 35 4.99 2.10 -10.67
C ASP A 35 3.99 3.01 -9.96
N LEU A 36 2.93 3.48 -10.64
CA LEU A 36 1.86 4.30 -10.03
C LEU A 36 1.05 3.55 -8.97
N GLN A 37 0.90 2.23 -9.08
CA GLN A 37 0.26 1.41 -8.04
C GLN A 37 1.14 1.26 -6.79
N THR A 38 2.46 1.39 -6.94
CA THR A 38 3.41 1.21 -5.82
C THR A 38 4.06 2.51 -5.35
N ILE A 39 3.72 3.63 -5.97
CA ILE A 39 4.21 4.97 -5.63
C ILE A 39 3.76 5.34 -4.22
N ASP A 40 4.67 5.87 -3.42
CA ASP A 40 4.35 6.41 -2.11
C ASP A 40 4.49 7.94 -2.05
N ARG A 41 4.21 8.52 -0.89
CA ARG A 41 4.26 9.97 -0.70
C ARG A 41 5.67 10.53 -0.90
N ASP A 42 6.70 9.79 -0.50
CA ASP A 42 8.09 10.23 -0.63
C ASP A 42 8.54 10.18 -2.10
N ASP A 43 8.06 9.18 -2.85
CA ASP A 43 8.27 9.08 -4.29
C ASP A 43 7.67 10.31 -5.02
N ILE A 44 6.47 10.77 -4.63
CA ILE A 44 5.82 11.96 -5.19
C ILE A 44 6.61 13.24 -4.88
N GLU A 45 7.08 13.40 -3.64
CA GLU A 45 7.92 14.55 -3.27
C GLU A 45 9.22 14.56 -4.07
N HIS A 46 9.77 13.38 -4.40
CA HIS A 46 10.94 13.29 -5.26
C HIS A 46 10.64 13.57 -6.74
N LEU A 47 9.53 13.05 -7.25
CA LEU A 47 9.15 13.22 -8.65
C LEU A 47 8.83 14.67 -8.99
N PHE A 48 8.18 15.36 -8.06
CA PHE A 48 7.75 16.74 -8.22
C PHE A 48 8.53 17.66 -7.28
N LYS A 49 9.85 17.47 -7.24
CA LYS A 49 10.79 18.37 -6.54
C LYS A 49 10.49 19.82 -6.91
N ASN A 50 10.84 20.72 -6.00
CA ASN A 50 10.58 22.16 -6.14
C ASN A 50 11.13 22.77 -7.44
N ASP A 51 12.09 22.11 -8.08
CA ASP A 51 12.68 22.49 -9.36
C ASP A 51 11.64 22.63 -10.49
N TYR A 52 10.49 21.95 -10.38
CA TYR A 52 9.38 22.05 -11.34
C TYR A 52 8.28 23.05 -10.92
N GLY A 53 8.47 23.78 -9.82
CA GLY A 53 7.52 24.79 -9.35
C GLY A 53 6.21 24.26 -8.75
N PHE A 54 6.05 22.95 -8.56
CA PHE A 54 4.84 22.40 -7.96
C PHE A 54 4.77 22.69 -6.46
N THR A 55 3.60 23.13 -6.02
CA THR A 55 3.35 23.43 -4.61
C THR A 55 3.06 22.14 -3.84
N PHE A 56 3.10 22.24 -2.50
CA PHE A 56 2.62 21.17 -1.63
C PHE A 56 1.17 20.76 -1.94
N ARG A 57 0.32 21.73 -2.31
CA ARG A 57 -1.08 21.49 -2.64
C ARG A 57 -1.23 20.62 -3.88
N ASP A 58 -0.38 20.82 -4.89
CA ASP A 58 -0.40 20.05 -6.14
C ASP A 58 0.02 18.60 -5.88
N ARG A 59 1.12 18.40 -5.14
CA ARG A 59 1.59 17.07 -4.71
C ARG A 59 0.52 16.33 -3.89
N LYS A 60 -0.15 17.02 -2.97
CA LYS A 60 -1.24 16.45 -2.17
C LYS A 60 -2.44 16.05 -3.04
N ARG A 61 -2.81 16.87 -4.03
CA ARG A 61 -3.87 16.54 -5.00
C ARG A 61 -3.51 15.30 -5.82
N PHE A 62 -2.28 15.24 -6.33
CA PHE A 62 -1.77 14.09 -7.06
C PHE A 62 -1.84 12.81 -6.23
N TRP A 63 -1.37 12.86 -4.98
CA TRP A 63 -1.44 11.72 -4.05
C TRP A 63 -2.88 11.22 -3.86
N ASN A 64 -3.81 12.15 -3.61
CA ASN A 64 -5.21 11.79 -3.41
C ASN A 64 -5.83 11.15 -4.67
N ALA A 65 -5.49 11.64 -5.86
CA ALA A 65 -5.96 11.07 -7.12
C ALA A 65 -5.43 9.64 -7.33
N ILE A 66 -4.14 9.40 -7.06
CA ILE A 66 -3.54 8.06 -7.10
C ILE A 66 -4.22 7.11 -6.12
N GLN A 67 -4.49 7.55 -4.89
CA GLN A 67 -5.19 6.72 -3.90
C GLN A 67 -6.58 6.28 -4.37
N LYS A 68 -7.33 7.16 -5.06
CA LYS A 68 -8.63 6.79 -5.65
C LYS A 68 -8.48 5.73 -6.75
N VAL A 69 -7.48 5.87 -7.61
CA VAL A 69 -7.19 4.88 -8.67
C VAL A 69 -6.84 3.53 -8.05
N GLN A 70 -5.99 3.51 -7.03
CA GLN A 70 -5.61 2.29 -6.31
C GLN A 70 -6.84 1.63 -5.63
N GLN A 71 -7.70 2.41 -4.97
CA GLN A 71 -8.91 1.88 -4.32
C GLN A 71 -9.95 1.33 -5.31
N LYS A 72 -10.14 1.98 -6.47
CA LYS A 72 -11.06 1.47 -7.50
C LYS A 72 -10.61 0.10 -8.04
N ASN A 73 -9.31 -0.10 -8.19
CA ASN A 73 -8.79 -1.40 -8.63
C ASN A 73 -9.02 -2.49 -7.57
N THR A 74 -8.94 -2.16 -6.28
CA THR A 74 -9.22 -3.14 -5.21
C THR A 74 -10.71 -3.51 -5.13
N ASN A 75 -11.60 -2.57 -5.41
CA ASN A 75 -13.06 -2.78 -5.35
C ASN A 75 -13.63 -3.49 -6.58
N ASN A 76 -12.86 -3.59 -7.67
CA ASN A 76 -13.23 -4.36 -8.86
C ASN A 76 -12.83 -5.85 -8.75
N ASN A 77 -12.46 -6.33 -7.56
CA ASN A 77 -12.30 -7.77 -7.34
C ASN A 77 -13.67 -8.46 -7.50
N VAL A 78 -13.76 -9.24 -8.58
CA VAL A 78 -14.89 -10.10 -8.97
C VAL A 78 -15.36 -10.94 -7.78
N ILE A 79 -16.65 -10.86 -7.48
CA ILE A 79 -17.32 -11.77 -6.53
C ILE A 79 -17.63 -13.04 -7.31
N TYR A 80 -16.95 -14.14 -6.97
CA TYR A 80 -17.35 -15.47 -7.44
C TYR A 80 -18.45 -15.98 -6.52
N ILE A 81 -19.63 -16.22 -7.08
CA ILE A 81 -20.70 -16.91 -6.38
C ILE A 81 -20.63 -18.36 -6.84
N GLU A 82 -20.06 -19.24 -6.01
CA GLU A 82 -20.20 -20.68 -6.22
C GLU A 82 -21.58 -21.11 -5.74
N THR A 83 -22.43 -21.55 -6.66
CA THR A 83 -23.64 -22.31 -6.35
C THR A 83 -23.33 -23.79 -6.41
N GLU A 84 -23.80 -24.55 -5.42
CA GLU A 84 -23.40 -25.95 -5.19
C GLU A 84 -23.85 -26.94 -6.28
N ASP A 85 -24.62 -26.52 -7.29
CA ASP A 85 -25.00 -27.39 -8.41
C ASP A 85 -24.83 -26.67 -9.76
N GLU A 86 -24.01 -27.31 -10.61
CA GLU A 86 -23.76 -27.12 -12.05
C GLU A 86 -23.27 -25.74 -12.57
N SER A 87 -21.98 -25.73 -12.96
CA SER A 87 -21.25 -24.74 -13.78
C SER A 87 -21.19 -23.28 -13.28
N PRO A 88 -19.99 -22.70 -13.05
CA PRO A 88 -19.87 -21.33 -12.59
C PRO A 88 -20.28 -20.34 -13.69
N ASP A 89 -21.41 -19.66 -13.49
CA ASP A 89 -21.78 -18.50 -14.29
C ASP A 89 -20.91 -17.30 -13.89
N ILE A 90 -20.19 -16.74 -14.86
CA ILE A 90 -19.39 -15.53 -14.69
C ILE A 90 -20.30 -14.32 -14.92
N TYR A 91 -20.65 -13.63 -13.85
CA TYR A 91 -21.39 -12.37 -13.93
C TYR A 91 -20.41 -11.18 -13.96
N GLU A 92 -20.16 -10.62 -15.14
CA GLU A 92 -19.53 -9.30 -15.27
C GLU A 92 -20.53 -8.24 -14.81
N VAL A 93 -20.32 -7.68 -13.62
CA VAL A 93 -21.08 -6.51 -13.17
C VAL A 93 -20.52 -5.28 -13.87
N ASN A 94 -21.11 -4.95 -15.02
CA ASN A 94 -20.86 -3.69 -15.69
C ASN A 94 -21.47 -2.56 -14.86
N ASN A 95 -20.64 -1.87 -14.08
CA ASN A 95 -21.01 -0.60 -13.45
C ASN A 95 -21.25 0.44 -14.56
N MET A 96 -22.51 0.56 -14.97
CA MET A 96 -22.98 1.56 -15.91
C MET A 96 -22.72 2.96 -15.31
N GLU A 97 -21.96 3.78 -16.02
CA GLU A 97 -21.59 5.15 -15.62
C GLU A 97 -22.84 5.94 -15.20
N SER A 98 -22.91 6.33 -13.93
CA SER A 98 -23.90 7.29 -13.43
C SER A 98 -23.21 8.61 -13.11
N SER A 99 -23.26 9.53 -14.07
CA SER A 99 -23.04 10.95 -13.84
C SER A 99 -24.30 11.59 -13.26
N ASN A 100 -24.08 12.45 -12.26
CA ASN A 100 -24.99 13.37 -11.56
C ASN A 100 -25.65 12.92 -10.24
N TYR A 101 -25.53 13.86 -9.30
CA TYR A 101 -25.89 13.79 -7.89
C TYR A 101 -27.40 13.77 -7.66
N HIS A 102 -27.92 12.64 -7.19
CA HIS A 102 -29.02 12.59 -6.21
C HIS A 102 -28.97 11.24 -5.51
N LEU A 103 -28.95 11.24 -4.17
CA LEU A 103 -29.13 10.03 -3.36
C LEU A 103 -30.52 9.46 -3.68
N ARG A 104 -30.58 8.43 -4.52
CA ARG A 104 -31.69 7.48 -4.55
C ARG A 104 -31.18 6.17 -3.96
N GLU A 105 -31.84 5.74 -2.90
CA GLU A 105 -31.79 4.36 -2.43
C GLU A 105 -32.13 3.44 -3.60
N GLN A 106 -31.18 2.61 -4.02
CA GLN A 106 -31.44 1.57 -5.02
C GLN A 106 -31.90 0.32 -4.27
N TYR A 107 -33.18 -0.01 -4.43
CA TYR A 107 -33.72 -1.32 -4.08
C TYR A 107 -33.49 -2.26 -5.25
N ILE A 108 -32.84 -3.40 -4.99
CA ILE A 108 -32.76 -4.50 -5.94
C ILE A 108 -34.11 -5.24 -5.89
N PRO A 109 -34.91 -5.28 -6.97
CA PRO A 109 -36.12 -6.08 -6.98
C PRO A 109 -35.72 -7.55 -7.06
N LEU A 110 -35.97 -8.30 -5.99
CA LEU A 110 -35.89 -9.76 -6.02
C LEU A 110 -37.09 -10.32 -6.79
N PRO A 111 -36.89 -11.29 -7.69
CA PRO A 111 -38.01 -11.97 -8.34
C PRO A 111 -38.82 -12.72 -7.30
N SER A 112 -40.12 -12.48 -7.30
CA SER A 112 -41.10 -13.20 -6.51
C SER A 112 -41.34 -14.58 -7.12
N SER A 113 -40.55 -15.58 -6.74
CA SER A 113 -40.97 -16.98 -6.79
C SER A 113 -40.20 -17.82 -5.77
N SER A 114 -40.94 -18.66 -5.08
CA SER A 114 -40.52 -19.65 -4.10
C SER A 114 -39.39 -20.55 -4.62
N ASN A 115 -38.15 -20.25 -4.23
CA ASN A 115 -37.07 -21.18 -3.88
C ASN A 115 -35.81 -20.35 -3.62
N ILE A 116 -35.68 -19.87 -2.39
CA ILE A 116 -34.44 -19.24 -1.91
C ILE A 116 -33.54 -20.38 -1.41
N PRO A 117 -32.35 -20.64 -1.99
CA PRO A 117 -31.43 -21.60 -1.42
C PRO A 117 -30.98 -21.14 -0.03
N SER A 118 -30.92 -22.08 0.91
CA SER A 118 -30.79 -21.84 2.36
C SER A 118 -29.48 -21.17 2.81
N SER A 119 -28.54 -20.92 1.90
CA SER A 119 -27.30 -20.22 2.22
C SER A 119 -26.72 -19.49 1.02
N VAL A 120 -26.63 -18.16 1.13
CA VAL A 120 -25.73 -17.33 0.31
C VAL A 120 -24.48 -17.10 1.15
N ARG A 121 -23.30 -17.55 0.69
CA ARG A 121 -22.02 -17.26 1.34
C ARG A 121 -21.25 -16.24 0.50
N ILE A 122 -20.96 -15.09 1.10
CA ILE A 122 -20.13 -14.04 0.50
C ILE A 122 -18.73 -14.21 1.07
N TYR A 123 -17.78 -14.60 0.23
CA TYR A 123 -16.37 -14.71 0.62
C TYR A 123 -15.62 -13.43 0.29
N ASN A 124 -15.21 -12.69 1.32
CA ASN A 124 -14.21 -11.64 1.20
C ASN A 124 -12.83 -12.26 1.44
N HIS A 125 -11.98 -12.32 0.42
CA HIS A 125 -10.64 -12.93 0.51
C HIS A 125 -9.61 -12.18 1.38
N SER A 126 -10.05 -11.34 2.34
CA SER A 126 -9.15 -10.61 3.24
C SER A 126 -9.45 -10.76 4.74
N SER A 127 -10.42 -11.57 5.18
CA SER A 127 -10.70 -11.71 6.62
C SER A 127 -11.27 -13.09 6.97
N THR A 128 -10.65 -13.79 7.93
CA THR A 128 -11.07 -15.12 8.43
C THR A 128 -11.93 -15.04 9.69
N ASP A 129 -12.76 -14.01 9.83
CA ASP A 129 -13.66 -13.90 10.98
C ASP A 129 -15.12 -13.94 10.53
N VAL A 130 -15.80 -15.02 10.94
CA VAL A 130 -17.25 -15.22 10.80
C VAL A 130 -17.93 -14.58 12.00
N GLN A 131 -18.76 -13.55 11.80
CA GLN A 131 -19.64 -13.02 12.84
C GLN A 131 -21.10 -13.30 12.47
N ASN A 132 -21.81 -14.00 13.36
CA ASN A 132 -23.27 -14.12 13.34
C ASN A 132 -23.89 -12.92 14.08
N PRO A 133 -24.84 -12.17 13.49
CA PRO A 133 -25.56 -11.14 14.22
C PRO A 133 -26.73 -11.75 15.00
N THR A 134 -26.81 -11.44 16.29
CA THR A 134 -27.95 -11.69 17.16
C THR A 134 -28.96 -10.55 17.02
N PHE A 135 -30.22 -10.85 16.70
CA PHE A 135 -31.31 -9.89 16.70
C PHE A 135 -31.91 -9.76 18.10
N GLY A 136 -31.92 -8.55 18.65
CA GLY A 136 -32.66 -8.19 19.86
C GLY A 136 -33.93 -7.44 19.48
N GLU A 137 -35.08 -8.02 19.81
CA GLU A 137 -36.37 -7.35 19.72
C GLU A 137 -36.46 -6.30 20.83
N ASN A 138 -36.83 -5.06 20.48
CA ASN A 138 -37.44 -4.14 21.41
C ASN A 138 -38.35 -3.16 20.66
N SER A 139 -39.64 -3.27 20.95
CA SER A 139 -40.71 -2.37 20.55
C SER A 139 -40.65 -1.10 21.40
N SER A 140 -40.59 0.08 20.78
CA SER A 140 -41.10 1.33 21.35
C SER A 140 -41.09 2.44 20.31
N SER A 141 -42.29 2.95 20.04
CA SER A 141 -42.60 4.12 19.24
C SER A 141 -42.06 5.40 19.89
N ASN A 142 -41.34 6.22 19.12
CA ASN A 142 -41.67 7.64 19.00
C ASN A 142 -40.83 8.33 17.94
N THR A 143 -41.54 9.13 17.14
CA THR A 143 -41.09 10.08 16.13
C THR A 143 -40.09 11.09 16.70
N GLY A 144 -38.95 11.24 16.01
CA GLY A 144 -38.00 12.30 16.30
C GLY A 144 -36.71 12.09 15.51
N ASP A 145 -36.58 12.82 14.41
CA ASP A 145 -35.36 12.93 13.59
C ASP A 145 -34.13 13.07 14.49
N SER A 146 -33.30 12.04 14.52
CA SER A 146 -31.98 12.07 15.13
C SER A 146 -30.97 11.51 14.15
N LEU A 147 -30.51 12.39 13.27
CA LEU A 147 -29.29 12.18 12.49
C LEU A 147 -28.11 12.00 13.44
N LYS A 148 -27.78 10.74 13.73
CA LYS A 148 -26.51 10.39 14.38
C LYS A 148 -25.37 10.68 13.40
N LYS A 149 -24.72 11.83 13.56
CA LYS A 149 -23.46 12.15 12.91
C LYS A 149 -22.37 11.21 13.45
N ILE A 150 -21.89 10.30 12.61
CA ILE A 150 -20.63 9.61 12.87
C ILE A 150 -19.52 10.56 12.44
N ALA A 151 -18.91 11.24 13.40
CA ALA A 151 -17.68 11.98 13.17
C ALA A 151 -16.55 10.96 12.99
N VAL A 152 -16.14 10.74 11.75
CA VAL A 152 -14.89 10.02 11.46
C VAL A 152 -13.75 11.00 11.77
N ALA A 153 -13.20 10.90 12.98
CA ALA A 153 -11.95 11.54 13.32
C ALA A 153 -10.84 10.89 12.47
N LEU A 154 -10.44 11.57 11.40
CA LEU A 154 -9.17 11.28 10.77
C LEU A 154 -8.07 11.61 11.79
N PRO A 155 -7.10 10.71 12.05
CA PRO A 155 -5.95 11.09 12.84
C PRO A 155 -5.26 12.25 12.14
N ILE A 156 -5.36 13.43 12.75
CA ILE A 156 -4.46 14.54 12.48
C ILE A 156 -3.10 14.01 12.92
N TYR A 157 -2.31 13.53 11.96
CA TYR A 157 -0.90 13.31 12.21
C TYR A 157 -0.31 14.69 12.41
N ASP A 158 -0.11 15.01 13.69
CA ASP A 158 0.61 16.19 14.12
C ASP A 158 1.90 16.32 13.32
N ALA A 159 2.15 17.57 12.97
CA ALA A 159 3.38 18.03 12.38
C ALA A 159 4.56 17.31 13.04
N PHE A 160 5.49 16.86 12.20
CA PHE A 160 6.84 16.46 12.61
C PHE A 160 7.47 17.68 13.28
N MET A 161 7.23 17.84 14.59
CA MET A 161 7.93 18.77 15.45
C MET A 161 9.35 18.24 15.58
N GLU A 162 10.31 19.02 15.09
CA GLU A 162 11.71 18.92 15.47
C GLU A 162 11.85 19.33 16.94
N ASP A 163 11.44 18.48 17.88
CA ASP A 163 11.69 18.71 19.30
C ASP A 163 12.74 17.73 19.83
N SER A 164 13.89 18.33 20.17
CA SER A 164 14.82 17.96 21.23
C SER A 164 15.08 16.46 21.43
N GLN A 165 16.13 15.96 20.76
CA GLN A 165 16.68 14.63 21.00
C GLN A 165 17.12 14.46 22.47
N PRO A 166 16.61 13.46 23.22
CA PRO A 166 17.21 13.05 24.47
C PRO A 166 18.61 12.47 24.20
N LYS A 167 19.59 12.94 24.98
CA LYS A 167 20.96 12.43 25.00
C LYS A 167 20.99 11.08 25.72
N THR A 168 20.94 9.95 25.02
CA THR A 168 21.38 8.66 25.59
C THR A 168 21.54 7.56 24.53
N SER A 169 22.50 6.67 24.81
CA SER A 169 22.98 5.52 24.02
C SER A 169 23.84 5.88 22.81
N ALA A 170 25.03 5.28 22.74
CA ALA A 170 25.99 5.48 21.68
C ALA A 170 25.30 5.24 20.32
N ASN A 171 25.03 6.31 19.58
CA ASN A 171 24.44 6.23 18.26
C ASN A 171 25.43 5.50 17.35
N PHE A 172 25.12 4.25 17.02
CA PHE A 172 25.88 3.51 16.03
C PHE A 172 25.81 4.27 14.70
N GLU A 173 26.96 4.72 14.22
CA GLU A 173 27.08 5.46 12.96
C GLU A 173 27.48 4.49 11.83
N PHE A 174 26.65 4.40 10.79
CA PHE A 174 26.96 3.62 9.60
C PHE A 174 28.02 4.34 8.76
N LYS A 175 29.24 3.80 8.71
CA LYS A 175 30.36 4.31 7.88
C LYS A 175 30.62 3.41 6.69
N TYR A 176 31.06 4.00 5.58
CA TYR A 176 31.47 3.26 4.38
C TYR A 176 32.99 2.97 4.41
N PRO A 177 33.45 1.77 4.03
CA PRO A 177 32.66 0.59 3.65
C PRO A 177 31.93 -0.01 4.86
N LEU A 178 30.65 -0.35 4.68
CA LEU A 178 29.85 -0.91 5.77
C LEU A 178 30.13 -2.40 5.94
N GLU A 179 30.26 -2.87 7.17
CA GLU A 179 30.27 -4.30 7.43
C GLU A 179 28.85 -4.87 7.31
N LEU A 180 28.59 -5.67 6.28
CA LEU A 180 27.30 -6.35 6.09
C LEU A 180 27.16 -7.55 7.05
N PRO A 181 25.93 -7.94 7.42
CA PRO A 181 25.71 -9.14 8.22
C PRO A 181 26.25 -10.39 7.51
N ARG A 182 26.53 -11.41 8.31
CA ARG A 182 26.65 -12.77 7.80
C ARG A 182 25.24 -13.29 7.54
N PHE A 183 24.90 -13.44 6.26
CA PHE A 183 23.61 -14.01 5.87
C PHE A 183 23.59 -15.53 6.07
N SER A 184 22.40 -16.10 6.18
CA SER A 184 22.22 -17.55 6.23
C SER A 184 22.71 -18.21 4.95
N GLN A 185 23.03 -19.51 5.04
CA GLN A 185 23.49 -20.28 3.89
C GLN A 185 22.52 -20.22 2.71
N LYS A 186 21.21 -20.20 2.97
CA LYS A 186 20.18 -20.10 1.92
C LYS A 186 20.28 -18.80 1.14
N VAL A 187 20.44 -17.68 1.85
CA VAL A 187 20.59 -16.35 1.23
C VAL A 187 21.94 -16.26 0.51
N MET A 188 23.03 -16.75 1.13
CA MET A 188 24.35 -16.77 0.50
C MET A 188 24.35 -17.55 -0.81
N THR A 189 23.81 -18.77 -0.84
CA THR A 189 23.69 -19.57 -2.06
C THR A 189 22.82 -18.87 -3.11
N ALA A 190 21.73 -18.22 -2.72
CA ALA A 190 20.89 -17.45 -3.65
C ALA A 190 21.60 -16.21 -4.22
N LEU A 191 22.44 -15.54 -3.42
CA LEU A 191 23.27 -14.42 -3.88
C LEU A 191 24.36 -14.88 -4.85
N GLU A 192 24.95 -16.06 -4.62
CA GLU A 192 25.98 -16.67 -5.48
C GLU A 192 25.39 -17.21 -6.81
N THR A 193 24.17 -17.74 -6.78
CA THR A 193 23.50 -18.36 -7.95
C THR A 193 22.60 -17.40 -8.74
N ASP A 194 22.63 -16.10 -8.42
CA ASP A 194 21.80 -15.06 -9.07
C ASP A 194 20.28 -15.32 -8.96
N ASN A 195 19.84 -16.05 -7.93
CA ASN A 195 18.44 -16.42 -7.69
C ASN A 195 17.90 -15.80 -6.39
N ILE A 196 18.20 -14.52 -6.17
CA ILE A 196 17.90 -13.84 -4.91
C ILE A 196 16.40 -13.60 -4.69
N ASP A 197 15.58 -13.57 -5.75
CA ASP A 197 14.14 -13.32 -5.63
C ASP A 197 13.45 -14.38 -4.76
N SER A 198 13.84 -15.65 -4.91
CA SER A 198 13.31 -16.76 -4.11
C SER A 198 13.61 -16.61 -2.61
N GLN A 199 14.69 -15.90 -2.27
CA GLN A 199 15.13 -15.66 -0.90
C GLN A 199 15.02 -14.19 -0.48
N TRP A 200 14.32 -13.34 -1.25
CA TRP A 200 14.25 -11.90 -1.01
C TRP A 200 13.69 -11.58 0.38
N LYS A 201 12.59 -12.23 0.76
CA LYS A 201 11.98 -12.05 2.08
C LYS A 201 12.94 -12.43 3.21
N THR A 202 13.69 -13.52 3.05
CA THR A 202 14.68 -14.01 4.01
C THR A 202 15.84 -13.01 4.14
N LEU A 203 16.39 -12.55 3.01
CA LEU A 203 17.43 -11.52 2.95
C LEU A 203 17.01 -10.26 3.72
N ILE A 204 15.81 -9.74 3.44
CA ILE A 204 15.30 -8.53 4.11
C ILE A 204 15.14 -8.75 5.61
N ASN A 205 14.62 -9.90 6.04
CA ASN A 205 14.42 -10.18 7.46
C ASN A 205 15.75 -10.25 8.22
N GLU A 206 16.76 -10.94 7.67
CA GLU A 206 18.09 -11.02 8.28
C GLU A 206 18.77 -9.65 8.34
N LEU A 207 18.62 -8.84 7.28
CA LEU A 207 19.16 -7.49 7.25
C LEU A 207 18.49 -6.58 8.28
N VAL A 208 17.16 -6.66 8.41
CA VAL A 208 16.37 -5.91 9.40
C VAL A 208 16.74 -6.31 10.83
N GLN A 209 16.92 -7.60 11.09
CA GLN A 209 17.39 -8.10 12.40
C GLN A 209 18.78 -7.57 12.73
N TRP A 210 19.71 -7.61 11.77
CA TRP A 210 21.05 -7.08 11.95
C TRP A 210 21.03 -5.57 12.23
N ILE A 211 20.30 -4.77 11.44
CA ILE A 211 20.16 -3.33 11.67
C ILE A 211 19.60 -3.07 13.07
N SER A 212 18.54 -3.79 13.44
CA SER A 212 17.86 -3.66 14.75
C SER A 212 18.75 -4.08 15.93
N SER A 213 19.80 -4.87 15.69
CA SER A 213 20.81 -5.23 16.69
C SER A 213 21.89 -4.15 16.87
N LYS A 214 22.13 -3.34 15.83
CA LYS A 214 23.14 -2.28 15.82
C LYS A 214 22.59 -0.92 16.22
N LYS A 215 21.37 -0.61 15.80
CA LYS A 215 20.75 0.70 15.99
C LYS A 215 19.30 0.53 16.45
N SER A 216 18.98 1.17 17.57
CA SER A 216 17.62 1.22 18.15
C SER A 216 16.77 2.33 17.53
N SER A 217 17.41 3.41 17.06
CA SER A 217 16.75 4.53 16.42
C SER A 217 16.37 4.24 14.95
N PRO A 218 15.36 4.94 14.40
CA PRO A 218 14.98 4.80 13.01
C PRO A 218 16.18 5.02 12.06
N LEU A 219 16.25 4.22 10.99
CA LEU A 219 17.22 4.49 9.94
C LEU A 219 16.88 5.80 9.23
N VAL A 220 17.90 6.63 9.07
CA VAL A 220 17.84 7.81 8.21
C VAL A 220 18.07 7.38 6.76
N ARG A 221 17.50 8.11 5.79
CA ARG A 221 17.61 7.82 4.36
C ARG A 221 19.05 7.54 3.90
N ARG A 222 20.01 8.34 4.37
CA ARG A 222 21.44 8.19 4.03
C ARG A 222 22.00 6.83 4.46
N GLU A 223 21.55 6.30 5.59
CA GLU A 223 22.01 5.01 6.11
C GLU A 223 21.43 3.85 5.29
N CYS A 224 20.14 3.92 4.92
CA CYS A 224 19.55 2.96 3.97
C CYS A 224 20.30 2.94 2.63
N GLN A 225 20.68 4.12 2.11
CA GLN A 225 21.48 4.23 0.90
C GLN A 225 22.84 3.56 1.06
N LEU A 226 23.58 3.84 2.14
CA LEU A 226 24.88 3.23 2.42
C LEU A 226 24.81 1.69 2.55
N ILE A 227 23.76 1.19 3.20
CA ILE A 227 23.50 -0.25 3.31
C ILE A 227 23.31 -0.84 1.91
N GLY A 228 22.46 -0.23 1.09
CA GLY A 228 22.30 -0.64 -0.30
C GLY A 228 23.61 -0.58 -1.09
N GLU A 229 24.38 0.52 -1.00
CA GLU A 229 25.62 0.75 -1.75
C GLU A 229 26.61 -0.37 -1.52
N THR A 230 26.76 -0.72 -0.25
CA THR A 230 27.61 -1.82 0.16
C THR A 230 27.06 -3.17 -0.31
N LEU A 231 25.76 -3.41 -0.16
CA LEU A 231 25.10 -4.67 -0.52
C LEU A 231 25.20 -4.95 -2.03
N PHE A 232 24.97 -3.95 -2.87
CA PHE A 232 25.01 -4.08 -4.33
C PHE A 232 26.42 -4.19 -4.87
N LYS A 233 27.36 -3.43 -4.29
CA LYS A 233 28.77 -3.55 -4.67
C LYS A 233 29.31 -4.95 -4.34
N LYS A 234 28.85 -5.54 -3.24
CA LYS A 234 29.23 -6.90 -2.84
C LYS A 234 28.45 -7.98 -3.59
N TYR A 235 27.18 -7.75 -3.88
CA TYR A 235 26.26 -8.71 -4.51
C TYR A 235 25.48 -8.05 -5.66
N PRO A 236 26.06 -7.99 -6.87
CA PRO A 236 25.43 -7.32 -8.03
C PRO A 236 24.10 -7.94 -8.48
N CYS A 237 23.85 -9.22 -8.16
CA CYS A 237 22.60 -9.94 -8.45
C CYS A 237 21.34 -9.22 -7.92
N ILE A 238 21.47 -8.52 -6.80
CA ILE A 238 20.39 -7.72 -6.20
C ILE A 238 19.94 -6.59 -7.13
N GLY A 239 20.86 -6.04 -7.93
CA GLY A 239 20.59 -4.93 -8.83
C GLY A 239 20.00 -5.29 -10.18
N LYS A 240 19.91 -6.59 -10.51
CA LYS A 240 19.35 -7.02 -11.79
C LYS A 240 17.82 -7.01 -11.82
N ASN A 241 17.16 -6.98 -10.66
CA ASN A 241 15.72 -7.17 -10.57
C ASN A 241 14.95 -5.85 -10.37
N GLY A 242 14.52 -5.25 -11.49
CA GLY A 242 13.53 -4.17 -11.55
C GLY A 242 14.10 -2.76 -11.82
N TYR A 243 13.20 -1.80 -12.07
CA TYR A 243 13.55 -0.44 -12.51
C TYR A 243 14.26 0.41 -11.43
N ARG A 244 14.13 0.05 -10.15
CA ARG A 244 14.79 0.72 -9.00
C ARG A 244 15.06 -0.24 -7.85
N PRO A 245 16.06 -1.13 -7.98
CA PRO A 245 16.34 -2.15 -6.98
C PRO A 245 16.70 -1.52 -5.61
N TRP A 246 17.29 -0.32 -5.65
CA TRP A 246 17.53 0.58 -4.52
C TRP A 246 16.27 0.90 -3.71
N SER A 247 15.25 1.43 -4.38
CA SER A 247 14.00 1.86 -3.74
C SER A 247 13.28 0.66 -3.15
N ARG A 248 13.25 -0.47 -3.86
CA ARG A 248 12.67 -1.72 -3.37
C ARG A 248 13.36 -2.19 -2.08
N LEU A 249 14.69 -2.26 -2.06
CA LEU A 249 15.46 -2.64 -0.88
C LEU A 249 15.17 -1.69 0.31
N CYS A 250 15.33 -0.38 0.12
CA CYS A 250 15.11 0.63 1.15
C CYS A 250 13.69 0.58 1.72
N ARG A 251 12.68 0.39 0.86
CA ARG A 251 11.27 0.27 1.26
C ARG A 251 11.04 -1.00 2.07
N CYS A 252 11.58 -2.14 1.62
CA CYS A 252 11.49 -3.40 2.33
C CYS A 252 12.16 -3.34 3.72
N ILE A 253 13.35 -2.76 3.82
CA ILE A 253 14.08 -2.56 5.09
C ILE A 253 13.25 -1.66 6.02
N THR A 254 12.82 -0.49 5.54
CA THR A 254 12.06 0.46 6.37
C THR A 254 10.74 -0.12 6.87
N ARG A 255 10.04 -0.90 6.03
CA ARG A 255 8.82 -1.63 6.43
C ARG A 255 9.14 -2.72 7.46
N GLY A 256 10.21 -3.49 7.27
CA GLY A 256 10.65 -4.51 8.21
C GLY A 256 11.03 -3.94 9.58
N LEU A 257 11.77 -2.83 9.63
CA LEU A 257 12.15 -2.15 10.87
C LEU A 257 10.96 -1.58 11.64
N ARG A 258 9.92 -1.14 10.93
CA ARG A 258 8.65 -0.74 11.57
C ARG A 258 7.98 -1.94 12.25
N LYS A 259 7.88 -3.07 11.55
CA LYS A 259 7.30 -4.32 12.10
C LYS A 259 8.09 -4.85 13.30
N GLU A 260 9.42 -4.81 13.22
CA GLU A 260 10.28 -5.31 14.29
C GLU A 260 10.15 -4.48 15.57
N ARG A 261 10.01 -3.15 15.44
CA ARG A 261 9.72 -2.27 16.59
C ARG A 261 8.39 -2.58 17.24
N THR A 262 7.31 -2.67 16.45
CA THR A 262 5.98 -3.02 16.98
C THR A 262 5.99 -4.39 17.69
N ARG A 263 6.78 -5.35 17.19
CA ARG A 263 6.94 -6.67 17.82
C ARG A 263 7.63 -6.56 19.19
N LYS A 264 8.71 -5.78 19.29
CA LYS A 264 9.41 -5.53 20.56
C LYS A 264 8.51 -4.81 21.56
N ASP A 265 7.72 -3.84 21.13
CA ASP A 265 6.81 -3.11 22.04
C ASP A 265 5.71 -4.03 22.57
N SER A 266 5.22 -4.98 21.76
CA SER A 266 4.22 -5.96 22.17
C SER A 266 4.75 -7.02 23.14
N SER A 267 6.05 -7.33 23.11
CA SER A 267 6.63 -8.35 24.02
C SER A 267 6.91 -7.84 25.43
N HIS A 268 6.76 -6.54 25.67
CA HIS A 268 6.95 -5.91 26.99
C HIS A 268 5.63 -5.64 27.71
N ARG A 269 4.50 -6.03 27.12
CA ARG A 269 3.16 -5.98 27.72
C ARG A 269 2.76 -7.37 28.20
#